data_AF-A0A7H0F2V5-F1
#
_entry.id   AF-A0A7H0F2V5-F1
#
_cell.length_a   1.000
_cell.length_b   1.000
_cell.length_c   1.000
_cell.angle_alpha   90.00
_cell.angle_beta   90.00
_cell.angle_gamma   90.00
#
_symmetry.space_group_name_H-M   'P 1'
#
loop_
_entity.id
_entity.type
_entity.pdbx_description
1 polymer ?
#
loop_
_entity_poly.entity_id
_entity_poly.type
_entity_poly.pdbx_seq_one_letter_code
_entity_poly.pdbx_strand_id
1 'polypeptide(L)'
;MSVESNSSPNSSPDSHSLSGAHLPDHQLHPDDFDGKAGENTLVSEHLFAQQLPAAISFLQSPKYTNLLKKSTSIFSHNTTLTSGANSQDFIFTLLAIALTIISTTINNNFLGVISTILTIFLCTKLLLPWLRAIIKEWVSPQDQKIFLGFITLTFAIVGSLKFFGLGNVIIKETGKINWDVLGSVADWFGALGQIFIAIIAVYVAWRQYIISKDLTIQQNLLTIQQNIITQQQTIDSYFQGISDLVLDEEGLLEDWPQERAIAEGRTSAILSSVDASGKAKILRFLSRSKLLTPLQRDRRLGRPILDGMGGYAEDRLYGTRVIDLGVMLAGSDLSNTDLRWTDLTEVNLVHSNLSGCDLVKANLSRAILYEANMSQADFNGTRLFYGSAEQASPRSRTEPPNYQTGEHTGAVVENVDFTGVQRMSESTRYYCCAWCGEKSRTTIPGGCEGIPNKLPGNERNKT
;
A
#
# COMPACT_ATOMS: atom_id res chain seq x y z
N MET A 1 -22.25 -0.25 69.58
CA MET A 1 -23.72 -0.15 69.44
C MET A 1 -24.10 -0.84 68.16
N SER A 2 -25.17 -1.60 68.23
CA SER A 2 -25.47 -2.76 67.39
C SER A 2 -26.45 -2.43 66.26
N VAL A 3 -26.51 -3.36 65.29
CA VAL A 3 -27.69 -3.78 64.51
C VAL A 3 -27.78 -3.31 63.04
N GLU A 4 -27.75 -4.34 62.18
CA GLU A 4 -28.19 -4.43 60.78
C GLU A 4 -29.69 -4.13 60.59
N SER A 5 -30.10 -3.80 59.36
CA SER A 5 -31.03 -4.63 58.55
C SER A 5 -31.94 -3.83 57.60
N ASN A 6 -31.92 -4.30 56.34
CA ASN A 6 -33.04 -4.52 55.41
C ASN A 6 -34.18 -3.49 55.28
N SER A 7 -34.43 -3.04 54.04
CA SER A 7 -35.41 -3.64 53.10
C SER A 7 -35.94 -2.62 52.07
N SER A 8 -35.94 -3.03 50.80
CA SER A 8 -36.75 -2.51 49.68
C SER A 8 -38.25 -2.80 49.93
N PRO A 9 -39.25 -2.52 49.05
CA PRO A 9 -39.21 -1.97 47.68
C PRO A 9 -40.39 -1.00 47.32
N ASN A 10 -40.49 -0.67 46.03
CA ASN A 10 -41.71 -0.73 45.19
C ASN A 10 -42.34 0.55 44.60
N SER A 11 -42.67 0.36 43.31
CA SER A 11 -43.82 0.85 42.52
C SER A 11 -43.85 2.30 42.01
N SER A 12 -43.72 2.40 40.69
CA SER A 12 -44.33 3.39 39.81
C SER A 12 -45.86 3.46 39.96
N PRO A 13 -46.50 4.51 39.43
CA PRO A 13 -47.38 4.26 38.29
C PRO A 13 -47.38 5.35 37.21
N ASP A 14 -47.70 4.90 36.00
CA ASP A 14 -47.99 5.67 34.79
C ASP A 14 -49.26 6.54 34.89
N SER A 15 -49.33 7.64 34.12
CA SER A 15 -50.45 7.92 33.20
C SER A 15 -50.36 9.27 32.44
N HIS A 16 -50.39 9.14 31.11
CA HIS A 16 -51.17 9.89 30.11
C HIS A 16 -50.98 11.40 29.79
N SER A 17 -50.39 11.61 28.60
CA SER A 17 -50.86 12.37 27.41
C SER A 17 -51.16 13.89 27.46
N LEU A 18 -50.49 14.66 26.59
CA LEU A 18 -51.08 15.36 25.42
C LEU A 18 -50.05 16.13 24.56
N SER A 19 -49.91 15.68 23.31
CA SER A 19 -49.82 16.41 22.03
C SER A 19 -48.91 17.65 21.83
N GLY A 20 -48.02 17.55 20.82
CA GLY A 20 -47.41 18.69 20.11
C GLY A 20 -46.46 18.21 18.99
N ALA A 21 -46.90 18.31 17.74
CA ALA A 21 -46.23 17.79 16.53
C ALA A 21 -45.13 18.72 15.96
N HIS A 22 -44.01 18.16 15.46
CA HIS A 22 -43.60 18.22 14.03
C HIS A 22 -42.16 17.70 13.76
N LEU A 23 -42.09 16.74 12.82
CA LEU A 23 -41.05 16.39 11.82
C LEU A 23 -39.68 15.75 12.25
N PRO A 24 -39.31 14.59 11.66
CA PRO A 24 -38.05 13.89 11.91
C PRO A 24 -37.04 14.03 10.74
N ASP A 25 -35.73 13.99 11.04
CA ASP A 25 -34.71 13.58 10.06
C ASP A 25 -34.04 12.30 10.55
N HIS A 26 -34.28 11.24 9.78
CA HIS A 26 -33.79 9.88 10.00
C HIS A 26 -32.31 9.77 9.60
N GLN A 27 -31.52 9.21 10.51
CA GLN A 27 -30.20 8.67 10.24
C GLN A 27 -30.34 7.43 9.34
N LEU A 28 -29.60 7.38 8.23
CA LEU A 28 -29.49 6.21 7.35
C LEU A 28 -28.18 5.47 7.64
N HIS A 29 -28.31 4.23 8.12
CA HIS A 29 -27.26 3.23 8.30
C HIS A 29 -27.13 2.40 6.99
N PRO A 30 -25.94 1.93 6.58
CA PRO A 30 -25.76 1.18 5.34
C PRO A 30 -25.76 -0.32 5.64
N ASP A 31 -26.94 -0.92 5.73
CA ASP A 31 -27.13 -2.38 5.74
C ASP A 31 -28.42 -2.69 4.98
N ASP A 32 -28.36 -2.65 3.65
CA ASP A 32 -29.47 -3.08 2.78
C ASP A 32 -28.98 -3.30 1.34
N PHE A 33 -28.05 -4.25 1.14
CA PHE A 33 -27.87 -4.88 -0.18
C PHE A 33 -27.36 -6.31 -0.02
N ASP A 34 -28.29 -7.23 0.28
CA ASP A 34 -28.12 -8.66 0.01
C ASP A 34 -29.26 -9.13 -0.91
N GLY A 35 -28.90 -9.60 -2.12
CA GLY A 35 -29.87 -9.91 -3.16
C GLY A 35 -29.29 -10.55 -4.43
N LYS A 36 -28.71 -11.76 -4.27
CA LYS A 36 -28.59 -12.90 -5.23
C LYS A 36 -28.61 -12.65 -6.77
N ALA A 37 -27.47 -12.95 -7.41
CA ALA A 37 -27.35 -13.67 -8.69
C ALA A 37 -25.92 -14.24 -8.74
N GLY A 38 -25.64 -15.55 -8.81
CA GLY A 38 -25.99 -16.49 -9.88
C GLY A 38 -24.67 -16.96 -10.52
N GLU A 39 -24.30 -18.22 -10.28
CA GLU A 39 -23.05 -18.90 -10.62
C GLU A 39 -22.55 -18.65 -12.07
N ASN A 40 -21.27 -18.29 -12.23
CA ASN A 40 -20.37 -18.68 -13.33
C ASN A 40 -19.02 -17.92 -13.27
N THR A 41 -18.09 -18.33 -12.40
CA THR A 41 -16.68 -17.87 -12.46
C THR A 41 -15.76 -18.81 -11.65
N LEU A 42 -15.44 -19.99 -12.18
CA LEU A 42 -14.41 -20.88 -11.61
C LEU A 42 -13.24 -21.15 -12.56
N VAL A 43 -12.89 -20.22 -13.46
CA VAL A 43 -11.79 -20.45 -14.43
C VAL A 43 -10.70 -19.35 -14.42
N SER A 44 -10.70 -18.41 -13.47
CA SER A 44 -9.75 -17.28 -13.53
C SER A 44 -8.75 -17.14 -12.39
N GLU A 45 -8.64 -18.05 -11.41
CA GLU A 45 -7.57 -17.92 -10.39
C GLU A 45 -6.26 -18.58 -10.83
N HIS A 46 -6.34 -19.74 -11.48
CA HIS A 46 -5.15 -20.52 -11.81
C HIS A 46 -4.30 -19.91 -12.94
N LEU A 47 -4.91 -19.11 -13.83
CA LEU A 47 -4.21 -18.44 -14.93
C LEU A 47 -3.45 -17.19 -14.47
N PHE A 48 -3.90 -16.53 -13.39
CA PHE A 48 -3.28 -15.32 -12.87
C PHE A 48 -2.02 -15.64 -12.05
N ALA A 49 -2.00 -16.75 -11.31
CA ALA A 49 -0.84 -17.15 -10.51
C ALA A 49 0.40 -17.49 -11.37
N GLN A 50 0.22 -17.91 -12.62
CA GLN A 50 1.32 -18.31 -13.51
C GLN A 50 1.92 -17.15 -14.31
N GLN A 51 1.19 -16.02 -14.44
CA GLN A 51 1.61 -14.86 -15.23
C GLN A 51 2.26 -13.73 -14.39
N LEU A 52 2.09 -13.76 -13.06
CA LEU A 52 2.70 -12.80 -12.14
C LEU A 52 4.24 -12.76 -12.20
N PRO A 53 4.99 -13.88 -12.25
CA PRO A 53 6.46 -13.84 -12.28
C PRO A 53 7.01 -13.26 -13.61
N ALA A 54 6.31 -13.47 -14.72
CA ALA A 54 6.67 -12.94 -16.03
C ALA A 54 6.37 -11.45 -16.17
N ALA A 55 5.30 -10.96 -15.51
CA ALA A 55 5.00 -9.53 -15.42
C ALA A 55 5.99 -8.78 -14.51
N ILE A 56 6.43 -9.41 -13.42
CA ILE A 56 7.42 -8.84 -12.49
C ILE A 56 8.81 -8.74 -13.14
N SER A 57 9.23 -9.73 -13.93
CA SER A 57 10.52 -9.67 -14.66
C SER A 57 10.50 -8.67 -15.82
N PHE A 58 9.34 -8.44 -16.45
CA PHE A 58 9.16 -7.40 -17.48
C PHE A 58 9.27 -5.97 -16.89
N LEU A 59 8.84 -5.79 -15.63
CA LEU A 59 8.90 -4.51 -14.91
C LEU A 59 10.29 -4.17 -14.34
N GLN A 60 11.23 -5.13 -14.28
CA GLN A 60 12.62 -4.88 -13.86
C GLN A 60 13.57 -4.48 -15.00
N SER A 61 13.06 -4.34 -16.24
CA SER A 61 13.90 -4.00 -17.39
C SER A 61 14.38 -2.54 -17.35
N PRO A 62 15.64 -2.24 -17.72
CA PRO A 62 16.23 -0.88 -17.70
C PRO A 62 15.57 0.12 -18.68
N LYS A 63 14.51 -0.31 -19.39
CA LYS A 63 13.68 0.53 -20.24
C LYS A 63 12.75 1.43 -19.41
N TYR A 64 12.25 0.98 -18.25
CA TYR A 64 11.37 1.78 -17.39
C TYR A 64 12.13 2.69 -16.41
N THR A 65 13.35 2.32 -16.00
CA THR A 65 14.20 3.23 -15.22
C THR A 65 14.65 4.44 -16.04
N ASN A 66 14.83 4.28 -17.35
CA ASN A 66 15.08 5.40 -18.26
C ASN A 66 13.83 6.27 -18.49
N LEU A 67 12.62 5.70 -18.44
CA LEU A 67 11.37 6.48 -18.49
C LEU A 67 11.10 7.23 -17.18
N LEU A 68 11.45 6.65 -16.04
CA LEU A 68 11.41 7.32 -14.73
C LEU A 68 12.50 8.39 -14.58
N LYS A 69 13.71 8.19 -15.15
CA LYS A 69 14.72 9.26 -15.27
C LYS A 69 14.26 10.38 -16.20
N LYS A 70 13.50 10.03 -17.24
CA LYS A 70 12.89 11.00 -18.16
C LYS A 70 11.70 11.74 -17.53
N SER A 71 10.98 11.13 -16.58
CA SER A 71 9.89 11.80 -15.83
C SER A 71 10.40 12.60 -14.63
N THR A 72 11.48 12.19 -13.97
CA THR A 72 12.16 13.00 -12.93
C THR A 72 12.97 14.16 -13.54
N SER A 73 13.45 14.05 -14.78
CA SER A 73 14.02 15.20 -15.51
C SER A 73 12.96 16.17 -16.07
N ILE A 74 11.67 15.83 -16.00
CA ILE A 74 10.57 16.75 -16.40
C ILE A 74 10.21 17.72 -15.25
N PHE A 75 10.57 17.41 -13.99
CA PHE A 75 10.35 18.33 -12.86
C PHE A 75 11.61 19.13 -12.45
N SER A 76 12.73 18.95 -13.15
CA SER A 76 13.94 19.78 -12.98
C SER A 76 14.28 20.57 -14.24
N HIS A 77 13.30 20.84 -15.11
CA HIS A 77 13.45 21.95 -16.04
C HIS A 77 13.19 23.21 -15.25
N ASN A 78 14.28 23.82 -14.78
CA ASN A 78 14.36 25.24 -14.52
C ASN A 78 13.48 25.96 -15.54
N THR A 79 12.34 26.47 -15.09
CA THR A 79 11.81 27.73 -15.62
C THR A 79 12.82 28.82 -15.27
N THR A 80 14.00 28.76 -15.90
CA THR A 80 14.55 29.96 -16.49
C THR A 80 13.54 30.35 -17.55
N LEU A 81 12.47 31.04 -17.11
CA LEU A 81 11.95 32.15 -17.88
C LEU A 81 13.19 32.99 -18.18
N THR A 82 13.81 32.72 -19.33
CA THR A 82 14.66 33.69 -19.99
C THR A 82 13.72 34.85 -20.28
N SER A 83 13.58 35.72 -19.29
CA SER A 83 13.10 37.06 -19.46
C SER A 83 14.10 37.72 -20.40
N GLY A 84 13.89 37.51 -21.70
CA GLY A 84 14.42 38.37 -22.75
C GLY A 84 13.77 39.76 -22.73
N ALA A 85 13.12 40.14 -21.62
CA ALA A 85 12.96 41.54 -21.26
C ALA A 85 14.22 41.90 -20.47
N ASN A 86 15.18 42.53 -21.16
CA ASN A 86 16.30 43.19 -20.50
C ASN A 86 15.73 44.01 -19.34
N SER A 87 16.31 43.93 -18.14
CA SER A 87 15.86 44.71 -16.95
C SER A 87 15.60 46.20 -17.27
N GLN A 88 16.30 46.72 -18.28
CA GLN A 88 16.11 48.03 -18.87
C GLN A 88 14.71 48.26 -19.50
N ASP A 89 14.12 47.31 -20.22
CA ASP A 89 12.80 47.47 -20.89
C ASP A 89 11.65 47.60 -19.88
N PHE A 90 11.75 46.92 -18.73
CA PHE A 90 10.78 47.06 -17.63
C PHE A 90 10.90 48.42 -16.92
N ILE A 91 12.14 48.91 -16.77
CA ILE A 91 12.38 50.24 -16.20
C ILE A 91 11.88 51.34 -17.14
N PHE A 92 12.11 51.23 -18.46
CA PHE A 92 11.63 52.22 -19.43
C PHE A 92 10.11 52.26 -19.56
N THR A 93 9.42 51.11 -19.46
CA THR A 93 7.95 51.07 -19.44
C THR A 93 7.38 51.74 -18.18
N LEU A 94 7.97 51.48 -17.01
CA LEU A 94 7.54 52.08 -15.75
C LEU A 94 7.80 53.60 -15.73
N LEU A 95 8.92 54.04 -16.30
CA LEU A 95 9.27 55.45 -16.44
C LEU A 95 8.36 56.16 -17.45
N ALA A 96 7.96 55.51 -18.55
CA ALA A 96 6.98 56.03 -19.51
C ALA A 96 5.59 56.19 -18.88
N ILE A 97 5.16 55.24 -18.05
CA ILE A 97 3.90 55.33 -17.29
C ILE A 97 3.96 56.49 -16.29
N ALA A 98 5.06 56.65 -15.54
CA ALA A 98 5.25 57.78 -14.65
C ALA A 98 5.20 59.12 -15.41
N LEU A 99 5.79 59.19 -16.61
CA LEU A 99 5.74 60.38 -17.45
C LEU A 99 4.32 60.69 -17.96
N THR A 100 3.51 59.67 -18.29
CA THR A 100 2.10 59.89 -18.65
C THR A 100 1.29 60.43 -17.48
N ILE A 101 1.54 59.95 -16.26
CA ILE A 101 0.84 60.42 -15.05
C ILE A 101 1.21 61.88 -14.75
N ILE A 102 2.50 62.22 -14.84
CA ILE A 102 3.02 63.58 -14.64
C ILE A 102 2.50 64.54 -15.73
N SER A 103 2.47 64.10 -16.99
CA SER A 103 1.95 64.91 -18.09
C SER A 103 0.44 65.20 -17.94
N THR A 104 -0.31 64.24 -17.40
CA THR A 104 -1.75 64.39 -17.19
C THR A 104 -2.05 65.35 -16.02
N THR A 105 -1.18 65.39 -15.01
CA THR A 105 -1.31 66.31 -13.87
C THR A 105 -0.90 67.75 -14.20
N ILE A 106 0.03 67.96 -15.13
CA ILE A 106 0.50 69.29 -15.57
C ILE A 106 -0.45 69.91 -16.64
N ASN A 107 -1.46 69.16 -17.11
CA ASN A 107 -2.48 69.60 -18.09
C ASN A 107 -1.89 70.17 -19.40
N ASN A 108 -0.78 69.59 -19.87
CA ASN A 108 -0.15 69.95 -21.14
C ASN A 108 -0.44 68.87 -22.20
N ASN A 109 -1.33 69.19 -23.14
CA ASN A 109 -1.84 68.25 -24.14
C ASN A 109 -0.75 67.69 -25.08
N PHE A 110 0.26 68.48 -25.42
CA PHE A 110 1.29 68.06 -26.38
C PHE A 110 2.20 66.98 -25.80
N LEU A 111 2.58 67.12 -24.52
CA LEU A 111 3.41 66.17 -23.81
C LEU A 111 2.65 64.85 -23.50
N GLY A 112 1.33 64.93 -23.35
CA GLY A 112 0.45 63.78 -23.11
C GLY A 112 0.34 62.86 -24.32
N VAL A 113 0.22 63.42 -25.52
CA VAL A 113 0.15 62.62 -26.76
C VAL A 113 1.46 61.89 -27.02
N ILE A 114 2.60 62.56 -26.81
CA ILE A 114 3.92 61.93 -27.02
C ILE A 114 4.15 60.80 -26.02
N SER A 115 3.81 61.01 -24.74
CA SER A 115 3.99 60.01 -23.69
C SER A 115 3.05 58.82 -23.84
N THR A 116 1.79 59.02 -24.26
CA THR A 116 0.85 57.91 -24.50
C THR A 116 1.24 57.05 -25.71
N ILE A 117 1.69 57.66 -26.81
CA ILE A 117 2.21 56.93 -27.97
C ILE A 117 3.43 56.10 -27.57
N LEU A 118 4.34 56.67 -26.78
CA LEU A 118 5.54 55.98 -26.29
C LEU A 118 5.17 54.79 -25.40
N THR A 119 4.22 54.96 -24.47
CA THR A 119 3.75 53.90 -23.58
C THR A 119 3.06 52.76 -24.34
N ILE A 120 2.21 53.07 -25.32
CA ILE A 120 1.54 52.05 -26.15
C ILE A 120 2.58 51.24 -26.94
N PHE A 121 3.58 51.90 -27.52
CA PHE A 121 4.64 51.23 -28.28
C PHE A 121 5.45 50.27 -27.41
N LEU A 122 5.87 50.72 -26.23
CA LEU A 122 6.64 49.92 -25.27
C LEU A 122 5.81 48.75 -24.70
N CYS A 123 4.52 48.97 -24.40
CA CYS A 123 3.62 47.94 -23.90
C CYS A 123 3.36 46.84 -24.95
N THR A 124 3.17 47.24 -26.21
CA THR A 124 3.00 46.31 -27.32
C THR A 124 4.23 45.42 -27.50
N LYS A 125 5.44 45.98 -27.39
CA LYS A 125 6.69 45.23 -27.49
C LYS A 125 6.84 44.19 -26.35
N LEU A 126 6.33 44.48 -25.15
CA LEU A 126 6.41 43.60 -23.98
C LEU A 126 5.45 42.41 -24.06
N LEU A 127 4.25 42.59 -24.62
CA LEU A 127 3.22 41.55 -24.72
C LEU A 127 3.38 40.62 -25.94
N LEU A 128 4.06 41.09 -26.98
CA LEU A 128 4.26 40.34 -28.23
C LEU A 128 4.91 38.95 -28.08
N PRO A 129 5.93 38.74 -27.23
CA PRO A 129 6.56 37.42 -27.07
C PRO A 129 5.63 36.40 -26.40
N TRP A 130 4.88 36.84 -25.39
CA TRP A 130 3.91 36.01 -24.68
C TRP A 130 2.75 35.61 -25.60
N LEU A 131 2.22 36.56 -26.37
CA LEU A 131 1.18 36.29 -27.35
C LEU A 131 1.64 35.28 -28.41
N ARG A 132 2.89 35.40 -28.88
CA ARG A 132 3.49 34.44 -29.83
C ARG A 132 3.67 33.05 -29.23
N ALA A 133 3.94 32.93 -27.93
CA ALA A 133 4.06 31.64 -27.26
C ALA A 133 2.71 30.92 -27.18
N ILE A 134 1.65 31.63 -26.77
CA ILE A 134 0.29 31.08 -26.68
C ILE A 134 -0.23 30.66 -28.05
N ILE A 135 -0.02 31.48 -29.08
CA ILE A 135 -0.46 31.17 -30.44
C ILE A 135 0.24 29.91 -30.99
N LYS A 136 1.51 29.66 -30.61
CA LYS A 136 2.24 28.44 -30.99
C LYS A 136 1.75 27.18 -30.27
N GLU A 137 1.20 27.33 -29.07
CA GLU A 137 0.69 26.21 -28.29
C GLU A 137 -0.71 25.79 -28.75
N TRP A 138 -1.54 26.76 -29.15
CA TRP A 138 -2.91 26.51 -29.58
C TRP A 138 -3.05 26.16 -31.07
N VAL A 139 -2.11 26.57 -31.92
CA VAL A 139 -2.25 26.44 -33.39
C VAL A 139 -1.00 25.81 -34.00
N SER A 140 -1.18 24.65 -34.64
CA SER A 140 -0.13 23.93 -35.38
C SER A 140 0.56 24.85 -36.41
N PRO A 141 1.89 24.72 -36.64
CA PRO A 141 2.63 25.60 -37.55
C PRO A 141 2.15 25.55 -39.01
N GLN A 142 1.42 24.50 -39.42
CA GLN A 142 0.78 24.42 -40.73
C GLN A 142 -0.54 25.22 -40.75
N ASP A 143 -1.34 25.13 -39.69
CA ASP A 143 -2.64 25.81 -39.57
C ASP A 143 -2.50 27.32 -39.37
N GLN A 144 -1.40 27.80 -38.75
CA GLN A 144 -1.14 29.23 -38.59
C GLN A 144 -1.04 29.99 -39.92
N LYS A 145 -0.40 29.37 -40.93
CA LYS A 145 -0.25 29.98 -42.26
C LYS A 145 -1.56 30.00 -43.02
N ILE A 146 -2.38 28.95 -42.87
CA ILE A 146 -3.70 28.85 -43.48
C ILE A 146 -4.65 29.89 -42.85
N PHE A 147 -4.61 30.03 -41.53
CA PHE A 147 -5.47 30.98 -40.81
C PHE A 147 -5.11 32.44 -41.12
N LEU A 148 -3.81 32.77 -41.15
CA LEU A 148 -3.34 34.09 -41.54
C LEU A 148 -3.68 34.39 -43.02
N GLY A 149 -3.56 33.39 -43.89
CA GLY A 149 -3.97 33.44 -45.29
C GLY A 149 -5.47 33.71 -45.44
N PHE A 150 -6.32 33.04 -44.65
CA PHE A 150 -7.76 33.27 -44.65
C PHE A 150 -8.10 34.70 -44.23
N ILE A 151 -7.51 35.19 -43.13
CA ILE A 151 -7.76 36.54 -42.62
C ILE A 151 -7.37 37.59 -43.67
N THR A 152 -6.18 37.47 -44.25
CA THR A 152 -5.71 38.40 -45.30
C THR A 152 -6.54 38.30 -46.57
N LEU A 153 -6.99 37.10 -46.96
CA LEU A 153 -7.91 36.90 -48.07
C LEU A 153 -9.25 37.59 -47.82
N THR A 154 -9.85 37.43 -46.63
CA THR A 154 -11.10 38.12 -46.28
C THR A 154 -10.95 39.64 -46.28
N PHE A 155 -9.87 40.18 -45.69
CA PHE A 155 -9.62 41.62 -45.72
C PHE A 155 -9.35 42.14 -47.13
N ALA A 156 -8.66 41.37 -47.97
CA ALA A 156 -8.43 41.70 -49.37
C ALA A 156 -9.73 41.66 -50.19
N ILE A 157 -10.60 40.67 -49.97
CA ILE A 157 -11.91 40.56 -50.64
C ILE A 157 -12.82 41.71 -50.22
N VAL A 158 -12.94 41.98 -48.91
CA VAL A 158 -13.77 43.08 -48.39
C VAL A 158 -13.21 44.44 -48.83
N GLY A 159 -11.89 44.62 -48.78
CA GLY A 159 -11.20 45.81 -49.26
C GLY A 159 -11.42 46.04 -50.75
N SER A 160 -11.27 45.00 -51.57
CA SER A 160 -11.49 45.05 -53.03
C SER A 160 -12.94 45.36 -53.37
N LEU A 161 -13.92 44.72 -52.71
CA LEU A 161 -15.35 44.98 -52.90
C LEU A 161 -15.74 46.43 -52.57
N LYS A 162 -15.10 47.03 -51.56
CA LYS A 162 -15.33 48.43 -51.17
C LYS A 162 -14.62 49.41 -52.11
N PHE A 163 -13.46 49.05 -52.65
CA PHE A 163 -12.63 49.91 -53.51
C PHE A 163 -13.10 49.95 -54.98
N PHE A 164 -13.63 48.84 -55.51
CA PHE A 164 -14.16 48.78 -56.89
C PHE A 164 -15.60 49.31 -57.04
N GLY A 165 -16.24 49.81 -55.97
CA GLY A 165 -17.59 50.40 -56.05
C GLY A 165 -18.71 49.42 -56.45
N LEU A 166 -18.43 48.11 -56.43
CA LEU A 166 -19.37 47.02 -56.78
C LEU A 166 -20.42 46.76 -55.69
N GLY A 167 -20.30 47.38 -54.50
CA GLY A 167 -21.26 47.22 -53.41
C GLY A 167 -22.71 47.55 -53.82
N ASN A 168 -22.91 48.56 -54.66
CA ASN A 168 -24.26 48.97 -55.10
C ASN A 168 -24.86 48.11 -56.22
N VAL A 169 -24.03 47.35 -56.96
CA VAL A 169 -24.49 46.42 -58.01
C VAL A 169 -24.88 45.08 -57.39
N ILE A 170 -24.11 44.61 -56.41
CA ILE A 170 -24.39 43.36 -55.69
C ILE A 170 -25.72 43.45 -54.92
N ILE A 171 -26.06 44.60 -54.33
CA ILE A 171 -27.34 44.80 -53.63
C ILE A 171 -28.55 44.67 -54.57
N LYS A 172 -28.40 45.04 -55.85
CA LYS A 172 -29.49 44.96 -56.85
C LYS A 172 -29.69 43.54 -57.37
N GLU A 173 -28.61 42.78 -57.53
CA GLU A 173 -28.63 41.36 -57.94
C GLU A 173 -28.99 40.41 -56.77
N THR A 174 -28.71 40.80 -55.52
CA THR A 174 -29.12 40.07 -54.30
C THR A 174 -30.65 40.02 -54.15
N GLY A 175 -31.38 40.97 -54.74
CA GLY A 175 -32.84 40.99 -54.76
C GLY A 175 -33.51 39.92 -55.65
N LYS A 176 -32.75 39.22 -56.51
CA LYS A 176 -33.24 38.09 -57.32
C LYS A 176 -32.87 36.72 -56.75
N ILE A 177 -32.19 36.68 -55.60
CA ILE A 177 -31.88 35.42 -54.94
C ILE A 177 -33.18 34.84 -54.41
N ASN A 178 -33.52 33.65 -54.88
CA ASN A 178 -34.72 32.95 -54.46
C ASN A 178 -34.49 32.44 -53.03
N TRP A 179 -34.92 33.23 -52.05
CA TRP A 179 -34.69 32.99 -50.62
C TRP A 179 -35.21 31.61 -50.16
N ASP A 180 -36.18 31.03 -50.88
CA ASP A 180 -36.68 29.68 -50.65
C ASP A 180 -35.63 28.59 -50.93
N VAL A 181 -34.80 28.76 -51.96
CA VAL A 181 -33.72 27.80 -52.27
C VAL A 181 -32.61 27.89 -51.23
N LEU A 182 -32.29 29.11 -50.78
CA LEU A 182 -31.30 29.33 -49.71
C LEU A 182 -31.76 28.74 -48.38
N GLY A 183 -33.06 28.78 -48.08
CA GLY A 183 -33.67 28.12 -46.93
C GLY A 183 -33.47 26.61 -46.94
N SER A 184 -33.74 25.94 -48.07
CA SER A 184 -33.55 24.48 -48.17
C SER A 184 -32.08 24.03 -48.03
N VAL A 185 -31.15 24.86 -48.52
CA VAL A 185 -29.71 24.63 -48.33
C VAL A 185 -29.32 24.83 -46.87
N ALA A 186 -29.87 25.85 -46.20
CA ALA A 186 -29.65 26.07 -44.77
C ALA A 186 -30.17 24.92 -43.90
N ASP A 187 -31.32 24.33 -44.24
CA ASP A 187 -31.86 23.16 -43.54
C ASP A 187 -30.94 21.92 -43.68
N TRP A 188 -30.38 21.71 -44.87
CA TRP A 188 -29.41 20.63 -45.10
C TRP A 188 -28.11 20.84 -44.30
N PHE A 189 -27.58 22.06 -44.28
CA PHE A 189 -26.42 22.40 -43.44
C PHE A 189 -26.74 22.30 -41.94
N GLY A 190 -27.97 22.61 -41.52
CA GLY A 190 -28.44 22.44 -40.15
C GLY A 190 -28.48 20.98 -39.73
N ALA A 191 -29.04 20.10 -40.56
CA ALA A 191 -29.07 18.65 -40.32
C ALA A 191 -27.67 18.05 -40.29
N LEU A 192 -26.78 18.46 -41.20
CA LEU A 192 -25.37 18.06 -41.21
C LEU A 192 -24.65 18.51 -39.92
N GLY A 193 -24.93 19.73 -39.46
CA GLY A 193 -24.42 20.26 -38.19
C GLY A 193 -24.87 19.44 -36.98
N GLN A 194 -26.14 19.03 -36.93
CA GLN A 194 -26.66 18.19 -35.87
C GLN A 194 -25.99 16.81 -35.82
N ILE A 195 -25.74 16.18 -36.97
CA ILE A 195 -25.01 14.90 -37.06
C ILE A 195 -23.58 15.07 -36.52
N PHE A 196 -22.91 16.16 -36.89
CA PHE A 196 -21.55 16.42 -36.42
C PHE A 196 -21.48 16.64 -34.91
N ILE A 197 -22.44 17.38 -34.34
CA ILE A 197 -22.58 17.57 -32.89
C ILE A 197 -22.79 16.23 -32.18
N ALA A 198 -23.65 15.36 -32.72
CA ALA A 198 -23.90 14.04 -32.16
C ALA A 198 -22.64 13.16 -32.16
N ILE A 199 -21.86 13.16 -33.25
CA ILE A 199 -20.59 12.42 -33.34
C ILE A 199 -19.58 12.95 -32.32
N ILE A 200 -19.45 14.27 -32.18
CA ILE A 200 -18.57 14.88 -31.18
C ILE A 200 -19.02 14.50 -29.76
N ALA A 201 -20.32 14.53 -29.48
CA ALA A 201 -20.85 14.16 -28.16
C ALA A 201 -20.51 12.71 -27.81
N VAL A 202 -20.65 11.77 -28.75
CA VAL A 202 -20.26 10.36 -28.56
C VAL A 202 -18.75 10.23 -28.34
N TYR A 203 -17.95 10.95 -29.12
CA TYR A 203 -16.49 10.95 -28.95
C TYR A 203 -16.08 11.48 -27.57
N VAL A 204 -16.65 12.60 -27.14
CA VAL A 204 -16.40 13.20 -25.82
C VAL A 204 -16.81 12.24 -24.71
N ALA A 205 -18.00 11.64 -24.80
CA ALA A 205 -18.48 10.66 -23.83
C ALA A 205 -17.56 9.43 -23.74
N TRP A 206 -17.13 8.89 -24.89
CA TRP A 206 -16.19 7.78 -24.94
C TRP A 206 -14.82 8.14 -24.33
N ARG A 207 -14.30 9.34 -24.64
CA ARG A 207 -13.05 9.84 -24.05
C ARG A 207 -13.16 10.03 -22.54
N GLN A 208 -14.28 10.58 -22.06
CA GLN A 208 -14.53 10.77 -20.64
C GLN A 208 -14.60 9.43 -19.89
N TYR A 209 -15.24 8.43 -20.49
CA TYR A 209 -15.29 7.07 -19.94
C TYR A 209 -13.90 6.43 -19.81
N ILE A 210 -13.07 6.52 -20.87
CA ILE A 210 -11.69 5.99 -20.83
C ILE A 210 -10.88 6.66 -19.72
N ILE A 211 -10.92 8.00 -19.64
CA ILE A 211 -10.17 8.77 -18.63
C ILE A 211 -10.63 8.39 -17.21
N SER A 212 -11.93 8.23 -16.98
CA SER A 212 -12.48 7.84 -15.68
C SER A 212 -12.03 6.44 -15.25
N LYS A 213 -12.03 5.48 -16.17
CA LYS A 213 -11.55 4.12 -15.91
C LYS A 213 -10.06 4.11 -15.56
N ASP A 214 -9.23 4.82 -16.33
CA ASP A 214 -7.79 4.89 -16.08
C ASP A 214 -7.49 5.57 -14.73
N LEU A 215 -8.20 6.64 -14.39
CA LEU A 215 -8.05 7.29 -13.10
C LEU A 215 -8.41 6.36 -11.93
N THR A 216 -9.48 5.58 -12.07
CA THR A 216 -9.92 4.61 -11.04
C THR A 216 -8.89 3.49 -10.85
N ILE A 217 -8.32 2.98 -11.95
CA ILE A 217 -7.27 1.95 -11.91
C ILE A 217 -6.01 2.51 -11.26
N GLN A 218 -5.58 3.71 -11.65
CA GLN A 218 -4.40 4.35 -11.05
C GLN A 218 -4.60 4.62 -9.57
N GLN A 219 -5.77 5.10 -9.15
CA GLN A 219 -6.09 5.34 -7.74
C GLN A 219 -5.96 4.05 -6.92
N ASN A 220 -6.57 2.95 -7.38
CA ASN A 220 -6.52 1.67 -6.68
C ASN A 220 -5.08 1.14 -6.56
N LEU A 221 -4.30 1.21 -7.65
CA LEU A 221 -2.90 0.81 -7.62
C LEU A 221 -2.08 1.67 -6.65
N LEU A 222 -2.30 2.99 -6.63
CA LEU A 222 -1.64 3.89 -5.68
C LEU A 222 -2.01 3.57 -4.24
N THR A 223 -3.28 3.26 -3.94
CA THR A 223 -3.70 2.89 -2.58
C THR A 223 -3.06 1.58 -2.10
N ILE A 224 -2.94 0.59 -2.99
CA ILE A 224 -2.27 -0.68 -2.67
C ILE A 224 -0.78 -0.44 -2.40
N GLN A 225 -0.12 0.35 -3.26
CA GLN A 225 1.29 0.71 -3.07
C GLN A 225 1.49 1.47 -1.76
N GLN A 226 0.61 2.43 -1.45
CA GLN A 226 0.69 3.18 -0.21
C GLN A 226 0.57 2.28 1.01
N ASN A 227 -0.36 1.32 1.02
CA ASN A 227 -0.51 0.37 2.11
C ASN A 227 0.78 -0.47 2.33
N ILE A 228 1.36 -0.99 1.24
CA ILE A 228 2.63 -1.74 1.30
C ILE A 228 3.77 -0.88 1.84
N ILE A 229 3.90 0.37 1.37
CA ILE A 229 4.95 1.29 1.82
C ILE A 229 4.76 1.64 3.30
N THR A 230 3.54 1.92 3.73
CA THR A 230 3.22 2.24 5.13
C THR A 230 3.52 1.05 6.04
N GLN A 231 3.20 -0.19 5.62
CA GLN A 231 3.60 -1.37 6.36
C GLN A 231 5.13 -1.50 6.48
N GLN A 232 5.87 -1.28 5.40
CA GLN A 232 7.34 -1.32 5.42
C GLN A 232 7.92 -0.27 6.37
N GLN A 233 7.45 0.98 6.29
CA GLN A 233 7.87 2.05 7.19
C GLN A 233 7.57 1.74 8.66
N THR A 234 6.43 1.10 8.93
CA THR A 234 6.06 0.69 10.29
C THR A 234 7.01 -0.38 10.82
N ILE A 235 7.36 -1.37 9.98
CA ILE A 235 8.32 -2.41 10.34
C ILE A 235 9.72 -1.84 10.54
N ASP A 236 10.17 -0.93 9.68
CA ASP A 236 11.49 -0.28 9.80
C ASP A 236 11.58 0.59 11.06
N SER A 237 10.51 1.34 11.38
CA SER A 237 10.41 2.10 12.62
C SER A 237 10.42 1.18 13.84
N TYR A 238 9.78 0.01 13.76
CA TYR A 238 9.87 -1.00 14.80
C TYR A 238 11.30 -1.54 14.97
N PHE A 239 12.00 -1.87 13.88
CA PHE A 239 13.39 -2.36 13.93
C PHE A 239 14.34 -1.35 14.55
N GLN A 240 14.22 -0.08 14.15
CA GLN A 240 14.98 1.00 14.77
C GLN A 240 14.62 1.12 16.27
N GLY A 241 13.33 1.17 16.60
CA GLY A 241 12.88 1.33 17.97
C GLY A 241 13.19 0.15 18.91
N ILE A 242 13.41 -1.06 18.38
CA ILE A 242 13.93 -2.20 19.16
C ILE A 242 15.45 -2.13 19.28
N SER A 243 16.14 -1.73 18.21
CA SER A 243 17.60 -1.62 18.22
C SER A 243 18.04 -0.54 19.22
N ASP A 244 17.41 0.63 19.20
CA ASP A 244 17.68 1.74 20.13
C ASP A 244 17.32 1.40 21.59
N LEU A 245 16.45 0.41 21.80
CA LEU A 245 15.99 0.01 23.14
C LEU A 245 16.87 -1.08 23.77
N VAL A 246 17.50 -1.91 22.94
CA VAL A 246 18.19 -3.14 23.35
C VAL A 246 19.70 -3.02 23.18
N LEU A 247 20.18 -2.01 22.45
CA LEU A 247 21.60 -1.79 22.19
C LEU A 247 22.08 -0.50 22.87
N ASP A 248 23.31 -0.53 23.37
CA ASP A 248 24.03 0.65 23.88
C ASP A 248 24.67 1.47 22.74
N GLU A 249 25.37 2.56 23.09
CA GLU A 249 26.03 3.46 22.14
C GLU A 249 27.14 2.75 21.33
N GLU A 250 27.72 1.69 21.90
CA GLU A 250 28.72 0.83 21.28
C GLU A 250 28.12 -0.28 20.40
N GLY A 251 26.79 -0.42 20.38
CA GLY A 251 26.07 -1.45 19.63
C GLY A 251 26.08 -2.83 20.29
N LEU A 252 26.43 -2.91 21.56
CA LEU A 252 26.34 -4.11 22.39
C LEU A 252 24.97 -4.21 23.05
N LEU A 253 24.57 -5.42 23.37
CA LEU A 253 23.24 -5.71 23.89
C LEU A 253 23.17 -5.34 25.37
N GLU A 254 22.42 -4.29 25.65
CA GLU A 254 22.11 -3.78 26.96
C GLU A 254 20.58 -3.82 27.13
N ASP A 255 20.08 -4.94 27.65
CA ASP A 255 18.64 -5.14 27.85
C ASP A 255 18.30 -5.31 29.33
N TRP A 256 17.83 -4.23 29.92
CA TRP A 256 17.32 -4.25 31.29
C TRP A 256 15.95 -4.94 31.35
N PRO A 257 15.55 -5.52 32.50
CA PRO A 257 14.24 -6.17 32.63
C PRO A 257 13.05 -5.30 32.21
N GLN A 258 13.14 -3.98 32.41
CA GLN A 258 12.11 -3.02 31.99
C GLN A 258 12.09 -2.83 30.47
N GLU A 259 13.26 -2.73 29.84
CA GLU A 259 13.40 -2.58 28.38
C GLU A 259 12.90 -3.83 27.66
N ARG A 260 13.18 -5.02 28.19
CA ARG A 260 12.59 -6.28 27.69
C ARG A 260 11.07 -6.26 27.72
N ALA A 261 10.47 -5.84 28.82
CA ALA A 261 9.01 -5.75 28.92
C ALA A 261 8.43 -4.75 27.90
N ILE A 262 9.12 -3.63 27.65
CA ILE A 262 8.75 -2.67 26.61
C ILE A 262 8.91 -3.28 25.21
N ALA A 263 10.01 -3.99 24.96
CA ALA A 263 10.29 -4.66 23.70
C ALA A 263 9.24 -5.74 23.39
N GLU A 264 8.84 -6.53 24.38
CA GLU A 264 7.75 -7.51 24.29
C GLU A 264 6.41 -6.84 23.98
N GLY A 265 6.07 -5.76 24.67
CA GLY A 265 4.85 -5.00 24.41
C GLY A 265 4.81 -4.42 22.98
N ARG A 266 5.93 -3.82 22.54
CA ARG A 266 6.07 -3.30 21.16
C ARG A 266 5.98 -4.42 20.12
N THR A 267 6.62 -5.56 20.40
CA THR A 267 6.62 -6.73 19.51
C THR A 267 5.23 -7.32 19.36
N SER A 268 4.49 -7.47 20.45
CA SER A 268 3.09 -7.90 20.44
C SER A 268 2.22 -6.95 19.61
N ALA A 269 2.36 -5.64 19.84
CA ALA A 269 1.60 -4.62 19.12
C ALA A 269 1.87 -4.67 17.61
N ILE A 270 3.13 -4.72 17.17
CA ILE A 270 3.46 -4.77 15.73
C ILE A 270 3.02 -6.09 15.10
N LEU A 271 3.18 -7.23 15.77
CA LEU A 271 2.76 -8.52 15.24
C LEU A 271 1.24 -8.57 15.03
N SER A 272 0.46 -7.86 15.85
CA SER A 272 -0.99 -7.77 15.69
C SER A 272 -1.45 -6.91 14.50
N SER A 273 -0.63 -5.95 14.06
CA SER A 273 -0.99 -4.97 13.03
C SER A 273 -0.45 -5.29 11.64
N VAL A 274 0.45 -6.26 11.52
CA VAL A 274 1.07 -6.65 10.24
C VAL A 274 0.50 -7.98 9.71
N ASP A 275 0.61 -8.12 8.38
CA ASP A 275 0.23 -9.33 7.66
C ASP A 275 1.21 -10.50 7.91
N ALA A 276 0.90 -11.69 7.37
CA ALA A 276 1.75 -12.87 7.51
C ALA A 276 3.20 -12.62 7.04
N SER A 277 3.38 -11.91 5.92
CA SER A 277 4.71 -11.57 5.39
C SER A 277 5.48 -10.65 6.34
N GLY A 278 4.83 -9.63 6.90
CA GLY A 278 5.40 -8.74 7.91
C GLY A 278 5.82 -9.48 9.18
N LYS A 279 4.96 -10.37 9.71
CA LYS A 279 5.28 -11.19 10.90
C LYS A 279 6.54 -12.03 10.65
N ALA A 280 6.63 -12.68 9.50
CA ALA A 280 7.79 -13.51 9.16
C ALA A 280 9.09 -12.71 9.07
N LYS A 281 9.07 -11.49 8.51
CA LYS A 281 10.23 -10.58 8.49
C LYS A 281 10.67 -10.21 9.90
N ILE A 282 9.72 -9.88 10.76
CA ILE A 282 9.98 -9.53 12.16
C ILE A 282 10.60 -10.71 12.90
N LEU A 283 9.98 -11.89 12.85
CA LEU A 283 10.48 -13.10 13.51
C LEU A 283 11.90 -13.46 13.06
N ARG A 284 12.18 -13.34 11.76
CA ARG A 284 13.53 -13.56 11.22
C ARG A 284 14.54 -12.53 11.70
N PHE A 285 14.17 -11.25 11.75
CA PHE A 285 15.03 -10.21 12.30
C PHE A 285 15.34 -10.51 13.77
N LEU A 286 14.32 -10.74 14.60
CA LEU A 286 14.48 -11.02 16.03
C LEU A 286 15.34 -12.27 16.27
N SER A 287 15.17 -13.32 15.47
CA SER A 287 15.99 -14.52 15.57
C SER A 287 17.44 -14.30 15.16
N ARG A 288 17.69 -13.60 14.04
CA ARG A 288 19.05 -13.33 13.54
C ARG A 288 19.84 -12.43 14.46
N SER A 289 19.16 -11.46 15.09
CA SER A 289 19.74 -10.56 16.09
C SER A 289 19.84 -11.20 17.48
N LYS A 290 19.61 -12.53 17.60
CA LYS A 290 19.66 -13.29 18.87
C LYS A 290 18.72 -12.79 19.97
N LEU A 291 17.70 -12.00 19.62
CA LEU A 291 16.74 -11.45 20.57
C LEU A 291 15.73 -12.50 21.06
N LEU A 292 15.46 -13.50 20.22
CA LEU A 292 14.66 -14.66 20.59
C LEU A 292 15.47 -15.75 21.28
N THR A 293 16.79 -15.77 21.14
CA THR A 293 17.62 -16.87 21.66
C THR A 293 17.90 -16.65 23.14
N PRO A 294 17.84 -17.69 24.00
CA PRO A 294 18.17 -17.54 25.41
C PRO A 294 19.67 -17.31 25.59
N LEU A 295 20.03 -16.14 26.10
CA LEU A 295 21.42 -15.71 26.26
C LEU A 295 21.90 -15.96 27.69
N GLN A 296 23.16 -16.38 27.80
CA GLN A 296 23.87 -16.48 29.07
C GLN A 296 24.11 -15.08 29.63
N ARG A 297 23.91 -14.91 30.94
CA ARG A 297 24.04 -13.61 31.60
C ARG A 297 24.99 -13.66 32.78
N ASP A 298 25.65 -12.54 33.03
CA ASP A 298 26.43 -12.36 34.26
C ASP A 298 25.48 -12.32 35.47
N ARG A 299 25.82 -13.07 36.51
CA ARG A 299 25.05 -13.13 37.75
C ARG A 299 25.05 -11.82 38.53
N ARG A 300 26.04 -10.95 38.31
CA ARG A 300 26.16 -9.65 39.02
C ARG A 300 25.44 -8.54 38.29
N LEU A 301 25.75 -8.36 37.00
CA LEU A 301 25.24 -7.24 36.21
C LEU A 301 23.99 -7.57 35.39
N GLY A 302 23.65 -8.85 35.23
CA GLY A 302 22.51 -9.28 34.41
C GLY A 302 22.70 -9.08 32.91
N ARG A 303 23.87 -8.57 32.48
CA ARG A 303 24.20 -8.32 31.08
C ARG A 303 24.48 -9.63 30.33
N PRO A 304 24.13 -9.73 29.04
CA PRO A 304 24.54 -10.84 28.19
C PRO A 304 26.06 -11.01 28.15
N ILE A 305 26.53 -12.24 28.20
CA ILE A 305 27.95 -12.57 28.13
C ILE A 305 28.34 -12.84 26.67
N LEU A 306 29.55 -12.43 26.28
CA LEU A 306 30.11 -12.75 24.97
C LEU A 306 30.73 -14.14 24.95
N ASP A 307 30.61 -14.84 23.83
CA ASP A 307 31.14 -16.20 23.64
C ASP A 307 32.66 -16.27 23.37
N GLY A 308 33.33 -15.12 23.30
CA GLY A 308 34.75 -15.00 22.97
C GLY A 308 35.07 -15.04 21.48
N MET A 309 34.09 -15.28 20.62
CA MET A 309 34.20 -15.27 19.15
C MET A 309 33.52 -14.04 18.52
N GLY A 310 33.08 -13.09 19.35
CA GLY A 310 32.39 -11.87 18.94
C GLY A 310 30.86 -11.99 18.88
N GLY A 311 30.30 -13.11 19.35
CA GLY A 311 28.85 -13.30 19.51
C GLY A 311 28.42 -13.31 20.98
N TYR A 312 27.12 -13.47 21.21
CA TYR A 312 26.58 -13.70 22.55
C TYR A 312 26.59 -15.18 22.89
N ALA A 313 27.03 -15.51 24.10
CA ALA A 313 27.00 -16.85 24.62
C ALA A 313 25.53 -17.30 24.80
N GLU A 314 25.17 -18.40 24.14
CA GLU A 314 23.85 -19.00 24.27
C GLU A 314 23.79 -19.93 25.48
N ASP A 315 22.74 -19.81 26.30
CA ASP A 315 22.44 -20.76 27.36
C ASP A 315 20.99 -21.21 27.25
N ARG A 316 20.76 -22.40 26.69
CA ARG A 316 19.41 -22.92 26.46
C ARG A 316 18.71 -23.43 27.72
N LEU A 317 19.45 -23.61 28.83
CA LEU A 317 18.91 -24.19 30.05
C LEU A 317 18.55 -23.12 31.07
N TYR A 318 19.41 -22.11 31.23
CA TYR A 318 19.21 -21.03 32.20
C TYR A 318 19.30 -19.63 31.61
N GLY A 319 19.57 -19.52 30.30
CA GLY A 319 19.63 -18.23 29.63
C GLY A 319 18.29 -17.54 29.58
N THR A 320 18.34 -16.22 29.46
CA THR A 320 17.14 -15.37 29.37
C THR A 320 17.07 -14.72 28.00
N ARG A 321 15.91 -14.82 27.37
CA ARG A 321 15.64 -14.19 26.07
C ARG A 321 15.46 -12.69 26.25
N VAL A 322 15.74 -11.94 25.21
CA VAL A 322 15.45 -10.49 25.20
C VAL A 322 13.96 -10.27 24.99
N ILE A 323 13.37 -11.03 24.07
CA ILE A 323 11.93 -11.00 23.78
C ILE A 323 11.39 -12.42 23.93
N ASP A 324 10.52 -12.62 24.90
CA ASP A 324 9.70 -13.82 24.97
C ASP A 324 8.41 -13.64 24.14
N LEU A 325 8.26 -14.47 23.11
CA LEU A 325 7.07 -14.44 22.25
C LEU A 325 5.84 -15.00 22.94
N GLY A 326 5.97 -15.77 24.02
CA GLY A 326 4.86 -16.27 24.83
C GLY A 326 3.69 -16.79 23.98
N VAL A 327 2.55 -16.10 24.06
CA VAL A 327 1.30 -16.41 23.33
C VAL A 327 1.06 -15.55 22.08
N MET A 328 2.01 -14.68 21.70
CA MET A 328 1.83 -13.68 20.64
C MET A 328 1.51 -14.27 19.26
N LEU A 329 1.88 -15.53 19.01
CA LEU A 329 1.65 -16.21 17.73
C LEU A 329 0.50 -17.24 17.78
N ALA A 330 -0.21 -17.36 18.90
CA ALA A 330 -1.38 -18.23 18.97
C ALA A 330 -2.48 -17.72 18.02
N GLY A 331 -3.05 -18.62 17.22
CA GLY A 331 -4.04 -18.30 16.19
C GLY A 331 -3.52 -17.43 15.04
N SER A 332 -2.21 -17.21 14.94
CA SER A 332 -1.64 -16.33 13.92
C SER A 332 -1.59 -17.00 12.54
N ASP A 333 -1.84 -16.20 11.51
CA ASP A 333 -1.56 -16.59 10.12
C ASP A 333 -0.11 -16.27 9.75
N LEU A 334 0.63 -17.32 9.40
CA LEU A 334 2.02 -17.36 8.93
C LEU A 334 2.11 -18.19 7.63
N SER A 335 0.99 -18.41 6.94
CA SER A 335 0.94 -19.24 5.73
C SER A 335 1.73 -18.66 4.57
N ASN A 336 2.37 -19.52 3.79
CA ASN A 336 3.19 -19.19 2.62
C ASN A 336 4.32 -18.18 2.92
N THR A 337 4.84 -18.17 4.15
CA THR A 337 5.91 -17.25 4.57
C THR A 337 7.28 -17.91 4.57
N ASP A 338 8.34 -17.08 4.57
CA ASP A 338 9.72 -17.52 4.75
C ASP A 338 10.10 -17.40 6.23
N LEU A 339 10.21 -18.52 6.95
CA LEU A 339 10.67 -18.62 8.33
C LEU A 339 11.99 -19.40 8.44
N ARG A 340 12.76 -19.49 7.35
CA ARG A 340 14.04 -20.21 7.36
C ARG A 340 15.00 -19.67 8.40
N TRP A 341 15.69 -20.59 9.07
CA TRP A 341 16.69 -20.30 10.10
C TRP A 341 16.16 -19.55 11.33
N THR A 342 14.84 -19.49 11.51
CA THR A 342 14.23 -18.78 12.62
C THR A 342 14.22 -19.63 13.89
N ASP A 343 14.58 -19.04 15.01
CA ASP A 343 14.47 -19.62 16.34
C ASP A 343 13.07 -19.34 16.91
N LEU A 344 12.22 -20.37 16.86
CA LEU A 344 10.87 -20.41 17.41
C LEU A 344 10.80 -21.39 18.60
N THR A 345 11.92 -21.57 19.29
CA THR A 345 12.00 -22.46 20.46
C THR A 345 11.07 -21.97 21.56
N GLU A 346 10.27 -22.86 22.15
CA GLU A 346 9.30 -22.56 23.23
C GLU A 346 8.11 -21.66 22.88
N VAL A 347 7.96 -21.26 21.62
CA VAL A 347 6.87 -20.38 21.20
C VAL A 347 5.52 -21.12 21.23
N ASN A 348 4.47 -20.40 21.63
CA ASN A 348 3.10 -20.89 21.49
C ASN A 348 2.55 -20.56 20.10
N LEU A 349 2.24 -21.61 19.35
CA LEU A 349 1.73 -21.59 17.98
C LEU A 349 0.38 -22.36 17.91
N VAL A 350 -0.33 -22.44 19.03
CA VAL A 350 -1.64 -23.09 19.14
C VAL A 350 -2.61 -22.48 18.12
N HIS A 351 -3.32 -23.31 17.35
CA HIS A 351 -4.22 -22.90 16.25
C HIS A 351 -3.59 -22.00 15.17
N SER A 352 -2.25 -21.91 15.09
CA SER A 352 -1.61 -21.08 14.05
C SER A 352 -1.68 -21.75 12.67
N ASN A 353 -1.70 -20.91 11.63
CA ASN A 353 -1.64 -21.37 10.25
C ASN A 353 -0.21 -21.19 9.70
N LEU A 354 0.51 -22.29 9.54
CA LEU A 354 1.86 -22.38 8.96
C LEU A 354 1.83 -23.11 7.61
N SER A 355 0.66 -23.20 6.95
CA SER A 355 0.53 -23.91 5.68
C SER A 355 1.41 -23.31 4.59
N GLY A 356 2.12 -24.15 3.84
CA GLY A 356 3.06 -23.72 2.79
C GLY A 356 4.25 -22.91 3.29
N CYS A 357 4.49 -22.84 4.60
CA CYS A 357 5.60 -22.08 5.17
C CYS A 357 6.96 -22.75 4.90
N ASP A 358 7.97 -21.95 4.60
CA ASP A 358 9.35 -22.41 4.49
C ASP A 358 10.02 -22.41 5.88
N LEU A 359 10.14 -23.58 6.48
CA LEU A 359 10.72 -23.79 7.82
C LEU A 359 12.14 -24.38 7.74
N VAL A 360 12.85 -24.23 6.60
CA VAL A 360 14.20 -24.82 6.43
C VAL A 360 15.11 -24.37 7.57
N LYS A 361 15.62 -25.33 8.33
CA LYS A 361 16.51 -25.13 9.48
C LYS A 361 15.96 -24.21 10.57
N ALA A 362 14.64 -24.01 10.63
CA ALA A 362 13.98 -23.37 11.75
C ALA A 362 14.07 -24.27 13.00
N ASN A 363 14.13 -23.65 14.17
CA ASN A 363 14.11 -24.35 15.45
C ASN A 363 12.75 -24.19 16.11
N LEU A 364 11.97 -25.26 16.16
CA LEU A 364 10.66 -25.35 16.80
C LEU A 364 10.71 -26.21 18.06
N SER A 365 11.90 -26.49 18.59
CA SER A 365 12.05 -27.28 19.82
C SER A 365 11.23 -26.70 20.96
N ARG A 366 10.56 -27.55 21.74
CA ARG A 366 9.65 -27.16 22.82
C ARG A 366 8.52 -26.18 22.41
N ALA A 367 8.26 -25.93 21.13
CA ALA A 367 7.12 -25.13 20.70
C ALA A 367 5.81 -25.87 21.00
N ILE A 368 4.72 -25.13 21.15
CA ILE A 368 3.37 -25.70 21.33
C ILE A 368 2.62 -25.56 20.01
N LEU A 369 2.44 -26.66 19.29
CA LEU A 369 1.81 -26.70 17.97
C LEU A 369 0.39 -27.27 18.02
N TYR A 370 -0.26 -27.30 19.19
CA TYR A 370 -1.59 -27.89 19.33
C TYR A 370 -2.58 -27.30 18.32
N GLU A 371 -3.18 -28.17 17.48
CA GLU A 371 -4.09 -27.80 16.39
C GLU A 371 -3.51 -26.79 15.36
N ALA A 372 -2.19 -26.71 15.22
CA ALA A 372 -1.57 -25.90 14.17
C ALA A 372 -1.72 -26.56 12.78
N ASN A 373 -1.89 -25.75 11.75
CA ASN A 373 -1.87 -26.22 10.36
C ASN A 373 -0.45 -26.10 9.80
N MET A 374 0.22 -27.21 9.50
CA MET A 374 1.55 -27.25 8.88
C MET A 374 1.51 -27.87 7.48
N SER A 375 0.34 -27.97 6.86
CA SER A 375 0.18 -28.58 5.55
C SER A 375 1.10 -27.93 4.51
N GLN A 376 1.70 -28.72 3.61
CA GLN A 376 2.62 -28.25 2.56
C GLN A 376 3.88 -27.50 3.03
N ALA A 377 4.15 -27.40 4.34
CA ALA A 377 5.34 -26.72 4.84
C ALA A 377 6.63 -27.49 4.50
N ASP A 378 7.74 -26.78 4.37
CA ASP A 378 9.06 -27.34 4.09
C ASP A 378 9.85 -27.58 5.37
N PHE A 379 10.07 -28.86 5.70
CA PHE A 379 10.68 -29.30 6.95
C PHE A 379 12.19 -29.58 6.84
N ASN A 380 12.85 -29.17 5.77
CA ASN A 380 14.25 -29.51 5.54
C ASN A 380 15.17 -28.98 6.67
N GLY A 381 15.66 -29.89 7.51
CA GLY A 381 16.50 -29.55 8.66
C GLY A 381 15.77 -28.83 9.79
N THR A 382 14.44 -28.77 9.77
CA THR A 382 13.64 -28.21 10.87
C THR A 382 13.83 -29.05 12.12
N ARG A 383 14.09 -28.38 13.25
CA ARG A 383 14.33 -29.04 14.54
C ARG A 383 13.08 -28.99 15.40
N LEU A 384 12.46 -30.14 15.67
CA LEU A 384 11.36 -30.25 16.66
C LEU A 384 11.84 -30.68 18.05
N PHE A 385 13.01 -31.29 18.16
CA PHE A 385 13.58 -31.82 19.40
C PHE A 385 15.12 -31.83 19.32
N TYR A 386 15.77 -31.98 20.47
CA TYR A 386 17.20 -32.25 20.57
C TYR A 386 17.44 -33.72 20.91
N GLY A 387 18.69 -34.19 20.82
CA GLY A 387 19.03 -35.58 21.13
C GLY A 387 18.51 -36.60 20.11
N SER A 388 18.23 -37.82 20.56
CA SER A 388 17.81 -38.92 19.70
C SER A 388 16.28 -39.01 19.62
N ALA A 389 15.74 -39.37 18.46
CA ALA A 389 14.28 -39.43 18.25
C ALA A 389 13.57 -40.44 19.17
N GLU A 390 14.29 -41.49 19.60
CA GLU A 390 13.80 -42.57 20.45
C GLU A 390 13.63 -42.13 21.91
N GLN A 391 14.51 -41.25 22.39
CA GLN A 391 14.54 -40.71 23.76
C GLN A 391 13.83 -39.37 23.87
N ALA A 392 13.73 -38.62 22.77
CA ALA A 392 13.07 -37.33 22.76
C ALA A 392 11.62 -37.43 23.23
N SER A 393 11.23 -36.52 24.12
CA SER A 393 9.87 -36.38 24.62
C SER A 393 9.40 -34.93 24.53
N PRO A 394 8.08 -34.68 24.40
CA PRO A 394 7.52 -33.34 24.40
C PRO A 394 7.90 -32.57 25.65
N ARG A 395 7.94 -31.23 25.56
CA ARG A 395 8.22 -30.35 26.69
C ARG A 395 7.39 -30.72 27.92
N SER A 396 8.05 -30.80 29.06
CA SER A 396 7.43 -30.93 30.37
C SER A 396 7.28 -29.54 31.01
N ARG A 397 6.21 -29.36 31.81
CA ARG A 397 6.03 -28.14 32.63
C ARG A 397 6.81 -28.21 33.93
N THR A 398 7.13 -29.41 34.39
CA THR A 398 7.73 -29.67 35.70
C THR A 398 9.20 -30.08 35.59
N GLU A 399 9.59 -30.73 34.50
CA GLU A 399 10.96 -31.23 34.31
C GLU A 399 11.76 -30.34 33.35
N PRO A 400 13.03 -30.05 33.66
CA PRO A 400 13.89 -29.28 32.79
C PRO A 400 14.24 -30.06 31.51
N PRO A 401 14.52 -29.36 30.40
CA PRO A 401 14.95 -30.00 29.16
C PRO A 401 16.34 -30.64 29.28
N ASN A 402 16.46 -31.88 28.81
CA ASN A 402 17.74 -32.55 28.65
C ASN A 402 18.17 -32.50 27.17
N TYR A 403 19.08 -31.58 26.84
CA TYR A 403 19.55 -31.39 25.47
C TYR A 403 20.53 -32.47 24.99
N GLN A 404 21.05 -33.33 25.87
CA GLN A 404 21.89 -34.47 25.47
C GLN A 404 21.03 -35.66 25.03
N THR A 405 20.05 -36.07 25.83
CA THR A 405 19.18 -37.22 25.52
C THR A 405 18.02 -36.83 24.60
N GLY A 406 17.50 -35.62 24.75
CA GLY A 406 16.32 -35.12 24.05
C GLY A 406 15.05 -35.09 24.89
N GLU A 407 15.10 -35.62 26.11
CA GLU A 407 13.95 -35.65 27.02
C GLU A 407 13.48 -34.22 27.35
N HIS A 408 12.18 -34.00 27.23
CA HIS A 408 11.51 -32.73 27.45
C HIS A 408 11.98 -31.60 26.52
N THR A 409 12.65 -31.90 25.41
CA THR A 409 13.09 -30.89 24.42
C THR A 409 12.18 -30.80 23.21
N GLY A 410 11.25 -31.73 23.07
CA GLY A 410 10.43 -31.86 21.88
C GLY A 410 9.23 -30.91 21.85
N ALA A 411 8.80 -30.56 20.64
CA ALA A 411 7.59 -29.78 20.39
C ALA A 411 6.32 -30.58 20.71
N VAL A 412 5.29 -29.92 21.22
CA VAL A 412 3.97 -30.55 21.40
C VAL A 412 3.26 -30.56 20.04
N VAL A 413 3.11 -31.74 19.44
CA VAL A 413 2.59 -31.94 18.07
C VAL A 413 1.20 -32.60 18.05
N GLU A 414 0.35 -32.25 19.01
CA GLU A 414 -1.00 -32.82 19.13
C GLU A 414 -1.98 -32.14 18.15
N ASN A 415 -2.74 -32.96 17.41
CA ASN A 415 -3.73 -32.50 16.43
C ASN A 415 -3.19 -31.54 15.34
N VAL A 416 -1.88 -31.55 15.09
CA VAL A 416 -1.24 -30.83 13.98
C VAL A 416 -1.63 -31.49 12.65
N ASP A 417 -1.91 -30.67 11.63
CA ASP A 417 -2.05 -31.14 10.25
C ASP A 417 -0.69 -31.12 9.54
N PHE A 418 -0.17 -32.29 9.19
CA PHE A 418 1.08 -32.46 8.43
C PHE A 418 0.86 -32.78 6.94
N THR A 419 -0.37 -32.60 6.42
CA THR A 419 -0.74 -33.02 5.07
C THR A 419 0.18 -32.41 4.00
N GLY A 420 0.89 -33.25 3.27
CA GLY A 420 1.76 -32.81 2.18
C GLY A 420 3.01 -32.06 2.63
N VAL A 421 3.41 -32.15 3.90
CA VAL A 421 4.70 -31.62 4.36
C VAL A 421 5.85 -32.20 3.53
N GLN A 422 6.78 -31.33 3.15
CA GLN A 422 7.88 -31.66 2.25
C GLN A 422 9.18 -31.84 3.04
N ARG A 423 10.05 -32.74 2.56
CA ARG A 423 11.43 -32.93 3.07
C ARG A 423 11.52 -33.15 4.59
N MET A 424 10.52 -33.81 5.18
CA MET A 424 10.56 -34.26 6.57
C MET A 424 11.62 -35.36 6.72
N SER A 425 12.52 -35.23 7.70
CA SER A 425 13.50 -36.28 8.00
C SER A 425 12.84 -37.47 8.70
N GLU A 426 13.44 -38.66 8.56
CA GLU A 426 12.96 -39.88 9.25
C GLU A 426 12.92 -39.73 10.78
N SER A 427 13.89 -39.03 11.37
CA SER A 427 13.92 -38.74 12.80
C SER A 427 12.75 -37.86 13.24
N THR A 428 12.41 -36.85 12.44
CA THR A 428 11.26 -35.97 12.68
C THR A 428 9.95 -36.71 12.47
N ARG A 429 9.85 -37.53 11.42
CA ARG A 429 8.71 -38.41 11.18
C ARG A 429 8.48 -39.35 12.36
N TYR A 430 9.53 -40.00 12.85
CA TYR A 430 9.46 -40.88 14.03
C TYR A 430 8.94 -40.13 15.25
N TYR A 431 9.53 -38.97 15.56
CA TYR A 431 9.11 -38.15 16.69
C TYR A 431 7.64 -37.72 16.59
N CYS A 432 7.23 -37.21 15.44
CA CYS A 432 5.83 -36.83 15.20
C CYS A 432 4.91 -38.03 15.36
N CYS A 433 5.20 -39.17 14.72
CA CYS A 433 4.37 -40.38 14.83
C CYS A 433 4.28 -40.96 16.24
N ALA A 434 5.34 -40.80 17.05
CA ALA A 434 5.39 -41.27 18.43
C ALA A 434 4.60 -40.36 19.38
N TRP A 435 4.54 -39.06 19.12
CA TRP A 435 4.01 -38.06 20.05
C TRP A 435 2.85 -37.23 19.52
N CYS A 436 2.28 -37.57 18.37
CA CYS A 436 1.09 -36.92 17.81
C CYS A 436 -0.19 -37.74 18.05
N GLY A 437 -1.32 -37.02 18.13
CA GLY A 437 -2.65 -37.62 18.31
C GLY A 437 -3.08 -38.46 17.10
N GLU A 438 -4.10 -39.29 17.28
CA GLU A 438 -4.58 -40.23 16.25
C GLU A 438 -4.95 -39.54 14.93
N LYS A 439 -5.56 -38.34 15.01
CA LYS A 439 -5.88 -37.51 13.83
C LYS A 439 -4.62 -37.14 13.05
N SER A 440 -3.60 -36.62 13.71
CA SER A 440 -2.35 -36.19 13.08
C SER A 440 -1.58 -37.34 12.43
N ARG A 441 -1.64 -38.55 13.00
CA ARG A 441 -0.97 -39.74 12.43
C ARG A 441 -1.42 -40.06 11.01
N THR A 442 -2.64 -39.69 10.64
CA THR A 442 -3.17 -39.90 9.27
C THR A 442 -2.64 -38.90 8.24
N THR A 443 -2.15 -37.74 8.70
CA THR A 443 -1.70 -36.63 7.84
C THR A 443 -0.19 -36.65 7.57
N ILE A 444 0.57 -37.43 8.35
CA ILE A 444 2.04 -37.44 8.28
C ILE A 444 2.52 -38.10 6.96
N PRO A 445 3.38 -37.43 6.18
CA PRO A 445 3.94 -38.00 4.96
C PRO A 445 4.79 -39.24 5.27
N GLY A 446 4.59 -40.31 4.51
CA GLY A 446 5.25 -41.60 4.76
C GLY A 446 4.59 -42.46 5.85
N GLY A 447 3.51 -41.97 6.47
CA GLY A 447 2.71 -42.71 7.45
C GLY A 447 3.44 -43.03 8.75
N CYS A 448 2.70 -43.63 9.70
CA CYS A 448 3.18 -43.99 11.03
C CYS A 448 3.16 -45.50 11.31
N GLU A 449 3.19 -46.32 10.25
CA GLU A 449 3.23 -47.77 10.36
C GLU A 449 4.50 -48.22 11.10
N GLY A 450 4.36 -49.12 12.07
CA GLY A 450 5.47 -49.66 12.88
C GLY A 450 6.01 -48.73 13.98
N ILE A 451 5.50 -47.50 14.10
CA ILE A 451 5.95 -46.55 15.15
C ILE A 451 4.93 -46.56 16.30
N PRO A 452 5.33 -46.87 17.55
CA PRO A 452 4.42 -46.90 18.69
C PRO A 452 3.95 -45.49 19.04
N ASN A 453 2.66 -45.36 19.35
CA ASN A 453 2.13 -44.12 19.92
C ASN A 453 2.48 -44.07 21.41
N LYS A 454 3.29 -43.09 21.80
CA LYS A 454 3.78 -42.86 23.17
C LYS A 454 2.98 -41.78 23.92
N LEU A 455 2.03 -41.11 23.26
CA LEU A 455 1.10 -40.23 23.99
C LEU A 455 0.35 -41.05 25.05
N PRO A 456 0.27 -40.57 26.30
CA PRO A 456 -0.57 -41.20 27.31
C PRO A 456 -2.02 -41.21 26.81
N GLY A 457 -2.46 -42.38 26.37
CA GLY A 457 -3.78 -42.57 25.78
C GLY A 457 -4.87 -42.39 26.83
N ASN A 458 -5.88 -41.63 26.43
CA ASN A 458 -7.24 -41.68 26.92
C ASN A 458 -7.82 -43.12 26.78
N GLU A 459 -7.40 -44.04 27.64
CA GLU A 459 -8.00 -45.38 27.80
C GLU A 459 -9.41 -45.30 28.45
N ARG A 460 -10.28 -44.39 27.99
CA ARG A 460 -11.67 -44.30 28.47
C ARG A 460 -12.73 -44.80 27.48
N ASN A 461 -12.37 -45.13 26.25
CA ASN A 461 -13.34 -45.56 25.23
C ASN A 461 -13.07 -46.95 24.64
N LYS A 462 -12.46 -47.87 25.41
CA LYS A 462 -12.34 -49.30 25.04
C LYS A 462 -12.73 -50.23 26.18
N THR A 463 -13.94 -50.03 26.70
CA THR A 463 -14.76 -50.97 27.45
C THR A 463 -16.20 -50.55 27.22
#